data_AF-A0A1Q5E0B4-F1
#
_entry.id   AF-A0A1Q5E0B4-F1
#
_cell.length_a   1.000
_cell.length_b   1.000
_cell.length_c   1.000
_cell.angle_alpha   90.00
_cell.angle_beta   90.00
_cell.angle_gamma   90.00
#
_symmetry.space_group_name_H-M   'P 1'
#
loop_
_entity.id
_entity.type
_entity.pdbx_description
1 polymer ?
#
loop_
_entity_poly.entity_id
_entity_poly.type
_entity_poly.pdbx_seq_one_letter_code
_entity_poly.pdbx_strand_id
1 'polypeptide(L)'
;MDGMSNSHAVPILRTADPSAALRAVDGLLGIADLRDFEVDYTAVISSPDALKALSEFLQYGTWYACDESGSPGPGDDPAEYLPIRWLALGDEPETVPGFLEALNGTPATVRWDFLGWPAAPEAGLGPGGARGAFVTLCVNVRDLELMEPADDCTVYVHVKQREAERAPWLAAQVGLRVIGDGVEAPY
;
A
#
# COMPACT_ATOMS: atom_id res chain seq x y z
N MET A 1 10.30 23.99 1.96
CA MET A 1 11.03 22.76 1.62
C MET A 1 9.98 21.87 1.01
N ASP A 2 9.85 21.93 -0.31
CA ASP A 2 8.88 21.14 -1.06
C ASP A 2 9.41 19.71 -1.05
N GLY A 3 8.85 18.88 -0.18
CA GLY A 3 9.16 17.47 -0.14
C GLY A 3 8.76 16.89 -1.48
N MET A 4 9.73 16.50 -2.30
CA MET A 4 9.48 15.88 -3.60
C MET A 4 8.98 14.46 -3.36
N SER A 5 7.67 14.26 -3.16
CA SER A 5 7.12 12.94 -3.46
C SER A 5 7.35 12.65 -4.94
N ASN A 6 8.10 11.60 -5.22
CA ASN A 6 8.52 11.28 -6.58
C ASN A 6 7.42 10.55 -7.38
N SER A 7 6.27 10.29 -6.78
CA SER A 7 5.19 9.52 -7.37
C SER A 7 3.80 9.99 -6.97
N HIS A 8 2.84 9.86 -7.88
CA HIS A 8 1.42 9.97 -7.63
C HIS A 8 0.80 8.58 -7.53
N ALA A 9 -0.04 8.40 -6.53
CA ALA A 9 -0.91 7.25 -6.39
C ALA A 9 -2.26 7.56 -7.03
N VAL A 10 -2.65 6.77 -8.02
CA VAL A 10 -3.89 6.98 -8.77
C VAL A 10 -4.84 5.81 -8.50
N PRO A 11 -6.05 6.06 -7.97
CA PRO A 11 -6.99 4.99 -7.67
C PRO A 11 -7.60 4.44 -8.97
N ILE A 12 -7.60 3.12 -9.11
CA ILE A 12 -8.12 2.43 -10.31
C ILE A 12 -9.27 1.46 -10.00
N LEU A 13 -9.47 1.12 -8.72
CA LEU A 13 -10.54 0.25 -8.26
C LEU A 13 -10.90 0.60 -6.82
N ARG A 14 -12.20 0.65 -6.53
CA ARG A 14 -12.75 0.67 -5.18
C ARG A 14 -13.81 -0.43 -5.08
N THR A 15 -13.71 -1.29 -4.07
CA THR A 15 -14.56 -2.48 -3.95
C THR A 15 -14.62 -2.98 -2.51
N ALA A 16 -15.77 -3.49 -2.08
CA ALA A 16 -15.91 -4.21 -0.81
C ALA A 16 -15.53 -5.70 -0.92
N ASP A 17 -15.12 -6.18 -2.10
CA ASP A 17 -14.60 -7.54 -2.33
C ASP A 17 -13.06 -7.53 -2.35
N PRO A 18 -12.37 -7.97 -1.26
CA PRO A 18 -10.92 -8.07 -1.23
C PRO A 18 -10.35 -8.96 -2.34
N SER A 19 -11.08 -9.99 -2.76
CA SER A 19 -10.64 -10.87 -3.84
C SER A 19 -10.63 -10.16 -5.19
N ALA A 20 -11.56 -9.22 -5.42
CA ALA A 20 -11.54 -8.37 -6.61
C ALA A 20 -10.36 -7.39 -6.59
N ALA A 21 -10.04 -6.85 -5.42
CA ALA A 21 -8.89 -5.98 -5.25
C ALA A 21 -7.58 -6.73 -5.53
N LEU A 22 -7.40 -7.93 -4.95
CA LEU A 22 -6.23 -8.78 -5.19
C LEU A 22 -6.09 -9.19 -6.65
N ARG A 23 -7.18 -9.56 -7.34
CA ARG A 23 -7.12 -9.85 -8.79
C ARG A 23 -6.64 -8.66 -9.62
N ALA A 24 -7.00 -7.44 -9.23
CA ALA A 24 -6.50 -6.23 -9.92
C ALA A 24 -5.01 -6.01 -9.65
N VAL A 25 -4.57 -6.23 -8.41
CA VAL A 25 -3.13 -6.20 -8.04
C VAL A 25 -2.36 -7.26 -8.85
N ASP A 26 -2.82 -8.51 -8.87
CA ASP A 26 -2.19 -9.61 -9.62
C ASP A 26 -2.06 -9.28 -11.11
N GLY A 27 -3.10 -8.67 -11.71
CA GLY A 27 -3.07 -8.22 -13.10
C GLY A 27 -1.99 -7.16 -13.36
N LEU A 28 -1.80 -6.22 -12.43
CA LEU A 28 -0.77 -5.19 -12.51
C LEU A 28 0.63 -5.77 -12.31
N LEU A 29 0.80 -6.65 -11.32
CA LEU A 29 2.07 -7.34 -11.07
C LEU A 29 2.47 -8.23 -12.25
N GLY A 30 1.51 -8.84 -12.94
CA GLY A 30 1.74 -9.66 -14.13
C GLY A 30 2.34 -8.92 -15.34
N ILE A 31 2.31 -7.58 -15.35
CA ILE A 31 2.93 -6.75 -16.40
C ILE A 31 4.16 -5.98 -15.92
N ALA A 32 4.45 -6.00 -14.63
CA ALA A 32 5.57 -5.29 -14.02
C ALA A 32 6.90 -6.05 -14.16
N ASP A 33 8.00 -5.32 -14.03
CA ASP A 33 9.34 -5.89 -13.87
C ASP A 33 9.59 -6.19 -12.39
N LEU A 34 9.28 -7.42 -11.96
CA LEU A 34 9.32 -7.89 -10.57
C LEU A 34 10.73 -8.21 -10.05
N ARG A 35 11.77 -7.58 -10.59
CA ARG A 35 13.10 -7.62 -9.95
C ARG A 35 13.05 -6.77 -8.68
N ASP A 36 13.80 -7.19 -7.66
CA ASP A 36 13.82 -6.57 -6.32
C ASP A 36 12.39 -6.42 -5.75
N PHE A 37 11.59 -7.49 -5.88
CA PHE A 37 10.19 -7.51 -5.48
C PHE A 37 10.04 -7.72 -3.98
N GLU A 38 9.37 -6.78 -3.33
CA GLU A 38 9.17 -6.75 -1.88
C GLU A 38 7.74 -6.30 -1.55
N VAL A 39 7.24 -6.74 -0.39
CA VAL A 39 5.93 -6.32 0.13
C VAL A 39 6.10 -5.63 1.47
N ASP A 40 5.52 -4.43 1.56
CA ASP A 40 5.47 -3.64 2.78
C ASP A 40 4.03 -3.58 3.31
N TYR A 41 3.90 -3.65 4.63
CA TYR A 41 2.64 -3.58 5.35
C TYR A 41 2.63 -2.38 6.28
N THR A 42 1.57 -1.58 6.25
CA THR A 42 1.30 -0.58 7.30
C THR A 42 -0.09 -0.78 7.87
N ALA A 43 -0.27 -0.70 9.18
CA ALA A 43 -1.58 -0.78 9.82
C ALA A 43 -1.71 0.20 10.99
N VAL A 44 -2.92 0.71 11.23
CA VAL A 44 -3.24 1.50 12.45
C VAL A 44 -3.92 0.58 13.46
N ILE A 45 -3.14 0.07 14.39
CA ILE A 45 -3.61 -0.88 15.41
C ILE A 45 -4.17 -0.09 16.57
N SER A 46 -5.46 -0.27 16.84
CA SER A 46 -6.19 0.47 17.90
C SER A 46 -6.72 -0.44 19.01
N SER A 47 -6.47 -1.75 18.96
CA SER A 47 -6.92 -2.69 19.97
C SER A 47 -5.86 -3.75 20.29
N PRO A 48 -5.80 -4.25 21.54
CA PRO A 48 -4.89 -5.33 21.91
C PRO A 48 -5.13 -6.63 21.12
N ASP A 49 -6.38 -6.90 20.73
CA ASP A 49 -6.71 -8.11 19.94
C ASP A 49 -6.12 -8.02 18.53
N ALA A 50 -6.23 -6.86 17.87
CA ALA A 50 -5.61 -6.64 16.56
C ALA A 50 -4.08 -6.66 16.65
N LEU A 51 -3.51 -6.08 17.72
CA LEU A 51 -2.08 -6.14 18.00
C LEU A 51 -1.60 -7.59 18.12
N LYS A 52 -2.30 -8.40 18.92
CA LYS A 52 -1.96 -9.81 19.11
C LYS A 52 -2.04 -10.58 17.79
N ALA A 53 -3.13 -10.43 17.04
CA ALA A 53 -3.31 -11.12 15.77
C ALA A 53 -2.19 -10.80 14.76
N LEU A 54 -1.81 -9.52 14.64
CA LEU A 54 -0.75 -9.10 13.73
C LEU A 54 0.65 -9.47 14.22
N SER A 55 0.92 -9.40 15.53
CA SER A 55 2.23 -9.79 16.09
C SER A 55 2.50 -11.30 16.03
N GLU A 56 1.45 -12.13 16.09
CA GLU A 56 1.59 -13.58 15.88
C GLU A 56 1.98 -13.92 14.43
N PHE A 57 1.56 -13.08 13.47
CA PHE A 57 1.81 -13.25 12.04
C PHE A 57 3.11 -12.59 11.56
N LEU A 58 3.34 -11.31 11.88
CA LEU A 58 4.51 -10.52 11.50
C LEU A 58 5.37 -10.21 12.73
N GLN A 59 6.30 -11.11 13.05
CA GLN A 59 7.11 -11.02 14.28
C GLN A 59 8.13 -9.88 14.30
N TYR A 60 8.40 -9.24 13.14
CA TYR A 60 9.50 -8.29 12.97
C TYR A 60 9.07 -6.87 12.54
N GLY A 61 7.87 -6.43 12.92
CA GLY A 61 7.42 -5.07 12.63
C GLY A 61 7.99 -4.02 13.59
N THR A 62 8.20 -2.82 13.07
CA THR A 62 8.40 -1.60 13.88
C THR A 62 7.06 -0.94 14.15
N TRP A 63 6.97 -0.18 15.24
CA TRP A 63 5.76 0.55 15.57
C TRP A 63 6.05 1.93 16.14
N TYR A 64 5.07 2.81 16.00
CA TYR A 64 5.11 4.19 16.47
C TYR A 64 3.77 4.55 17.09
N ALA A 65 3.75 5.26 18.21
CA ALA A 65 2.53 5.84 18.75
C ALA A 65 1.93 6.82 17.73
N CYS A 66 0.61 6.77 17.52
CA CYS A 66 -0.07 7.73 16.64
C CYS A 66 -0.25 9.10 17.30
N ASP A 67 -0.11 9.19 18.62
CA ASP A 67 -0.24 10.41 19.41
C ASP A 67 1.11 10.91 19.95
N GLU A 68 1.11 12.13 20.50
CA GLU A 68 2.30 12.73 21.10
C GLU A 68 2.61 12.18 22.51
N SER A 69 2.08 11.01 22.90
CA SER A 69 2.15 10.45 24.27
C SER A 69 3.56 10.01 24.71
N GLY A 70 4.59 10.44 24.00
CA GLY A 70 6.00 10.17 24.24
C GLY A 70 6.57 9.25 23.17
N SER A 71 7.83 9.48 22.79
CA SER A 71 8.55 8.54 21.94
C SER A 71 8.72 7.22 22.69
N PRO A 72 8.22 6.09 22.17
CA PRO A 72 8.45 4.80 22.79
C PRO A 72 9.95 4.50 22.86
N GLY A 73 10.38 3.95 23.99
CA GLY A 73 11.72 3.46 24.25
C GLY A 73 11.92 2.02 23.77
N PRO A 74 13.18 1.57 23.62
CA PRO A 74 13.48 0.18 23.29
C PRO A 74 12.91 -0.79 24.33
N GLY A 75 12.02 -1.68 23.90
CA GLY A 75 11.43 -2.73 24.76
C GLY A 75 10.10 -2.36 25.42
N ASP A 76 9.55 -1.18 25.13
CA ASP A 76 8.20 -0.79 25.57
C ASP A 76 7.13 -1.72 24.96
N ASP A 77 6.05 -1.93 25.71
CA ASP A 77 4.91 -2.74 25.26
C ASP A 77 4.01 -1.92 24.32
N PRO A 78 3.89 -2.26 23.02
CA PRO A 78 3.02 -1.55 22.08
C PRO A 78 1.56 -1.44 22.53
N ALA A 79 1.08 -2.36 23.38
CA ALA A 79 -0.29 -2.32 23.90
C ALA A 79 -0.56 -1.10 24.79
N GLU A 80 0.46 -0.53 25.43
CA GLU A 80 0.34 0.65 26.31
C GLU A 80 0.24 1.97 25.53
N TYR A 81 0.55 1.95 24.23
CA TYR A 81 0.66 3.14 23.36
C TYR A 81 -0.40 3.17 22.25
N LEU A 82 -1.44 2.32 22.35
CA LEU A 82 -2.50 2.28 21.35
C LEU A 82 -3.25 3.63 21.29
N PRO A 83 -3.60 4.14 20.08
CA PRO A 83 -3.34 3.53 18.78
C PRO A 83 -1.89 3.69 18.30
N ILE A 84 -1.37 2.66 17.65
CA ILE A 84 -0.02 2.66 17.06
C ILE A 84 -0.10 2.48 15.54
N ARG A 85 0.84 3.08 14.82
CA ARG A 85 1.16 2.71 13.44
C ARG A 85 2.19 1.60 13.46
N TRP A 86 1.80 0.44 12.93
CA TRP A 86 2.66 -0.72 12.74
C TRP A 86 3.18 -0.75 11.31
N LEU A 87 4.45 -1.11 11.13
CA LEU A 87 5.14 -1.18 9.85
C LEU A 87 5.95 -2.49 9.78
N ALA A 88 5.78 -3.26 8.71
CA ALA A 88 6.66 -4.36 8.36
C ALA A 88 7.12 -4.16 6.91
N LEU A 89 8.41 -4.36 6.66
CA LEU A 89 9.05 -4.01 5.38
C LEU A 89 9.78 -5.22 4.79
N GLY A 90 9.75 -5.35 3.47
CA GLY A 90 10.56 -6.34 2.75
C GLY A 90 10.10 -7.79 2.93
N ASP A 91 8.80 -8.02 3.15
CA ASP A 91 8.23 -9.35 3.29
C ASP A 91 7.99 -10.03 1.94
N GLU A 92 7.83 -11.35 1.97
CA GLU A 92 7.50 -12.18 0.80
C GLU A 92 6.01 -12.04 0.43
N PRO A 93 5.65 -12.04 -0.87
CA PRO A 93 4.25 -11.86 -1.32
C PRO A 93 3.28 -12.94 -0.83
N GLU A 94 3.77 -14.12 -0.49
CA GLU A 94 3.00 -15.24 0.08
C GLU A 94 2.41 -14.90 1.46
N THR A 95 2.89 -13.84 2.13
CA THR A 95 2.39 -13.40 3.43
C THR A 95 1.11 -12.56 3.33
N VAL A 96 0.76 -12.03 2.15
CA VAL A 96 -0.39 -11.13 1.98
C VAL A 96 -1.72 -11.74 2.44
N PRO A 97 -2.08 -12.99 2.08
CA PRO A 97 -3.36 -13.56 2.50
C PRO A 97 -3.50 -13.66 4.03
N GLY A 98 -2.43 -14.05 4.73
CA GLY A 98 -2.42 -14.14 6.18
C GLY A 98 -2.51 -12.77 6.85
N PHE A 99 -1.83 -11.76 6.30
CA PHE A 99 -1.97 -10.38 6.76
C PHE A 99 -3.41 -9.87 6.64
N LEU A 100 -4.04 -10.06 5.48
CA LEU A 100 -5.42 -9.62 5.23
C LEU A 100 -6.44 -10.32 6.14
N GLU A 101 -6.24 -11.61 6.43
CA GLU A 101 -7.06 -12.35 7.39
C GLU A 101 -6.91 -11.81 8.82
N ALA A 102 -5.69 -11.41 9.21
CA ALA A 102 -5.40 -10.88 10.55
C ALA A 102 -5.93 -9.45 10.78
N LEU A 103 -6.23 -8.67 9.73
CA LEU A 103 -6.67 -7.28 9.88
C LEU A 103 -7.95 -7.13 10.71
N ASN A 104 -8.95 -8.01 10.53
CA ASN A 104 -10.23 -7.95 11.26
C ASN A 104 -10.85 -6.52 11.34
N GLY A 105 -10.91 -5.81 10.20
CA GLY A 105 -11.42 -4.43 10.14
C GLY A 105 -10.40 -3.33 10.47
N THR A 106 -9.16 -3.69 10.80
CA THR A 106 -8.06 -2.75 11.04
C THR A 106 -7.71 -2.01 9.74
N PRO A 107 -7.63 -0.66 9.76
CA PRO A 107 -7.12 0.14 8.65
C PRO A 107 -5.68 -0.24 8.29
N ALA A 108 -5.42 -0.55 7.02
CA ALA A 108 -4.10 -0.95 6.58
C ALA A 108 -3.82 -0.65 5.11
N THR A 109 -2.54 -0.62 4.76
CA THR A 109 -2.02 -0.68 3.40
C THR A 109 -1.15 -1.91 3.21
N VAL A 110 -1.24 -2.48 2.01
CA VAL A 110 -0.27 -3.43 1.46
C VAL A 110 0.36 -2.77 0.24
N ARG A 111 1.68 -2.64 0.22
CA ARG A 111 2.43 -2.03 -0.88
C ARG A 111 3.36 -3.05 -1.50
N TRP A 112 3.31 -3.17 -2.82
CA TRP A 112 4.21 -4.01 -3.60
C TRP A 112 5.21 -3.13 -4.34
N ASP A 113 6.48 -3.25 -4.00
CA ASP A 113 7.58 -2.54 -4.61
C ASP A 113 8.30 -3.43 -5.64
N PHE A 114 8.66 -2.86 -6.79
CA PHE A 114 9.36 -3.58 -7.86
C PHE A 114 10.18 -2.62 -8.74
N LEU A 115 11.04 -3.18 -9.59
CA LEU A 115 12.04 -2.40 -10.32
C LEU A 115 11.45 -1.44 -11.38
N GLY A 116 10.28 -1.73 -11.95
CA GLY A 116 9.70 -0.83 -12.94
C GLY A 116 8.40 -1.26 -13.60
N TRP A 117 7.69 -0.28 -14.13
CA TRP A 117 6.61 -0.49 -15.09
C TRP A 117 7.15 -0.77 -16.51
N PRO A 118 6.41 -1.52 -17.34
CA PRO A 118 6.81 -1.78 -18.72
C PRO A 118 6.78 -0.50 -19.56
N ALA A 119 7.27 -0.56 -20.81
CA ALA A 119 7.05 0.54 -21.75
C ALA A 119 5.55 0.69 -22.06
N ALA A 120 5.09 1.93 -22.20
CA ALA A 120 3.73 2.27 -22.58
C ALA A 120 3.75 3.11 -23.88
N PRO A 121 4.03 2.48 -25.03
CA PRO A 121 4.22 3.19 -26.30
C PRO A 121 2.96 3.94 -26.75
N GLU A 122 1.76 3.44 -26.43
CA GLU A 122 0.48 4.11 -26.72
C GLU A 122 0.33 5.43 -25.94
N ALA A 123 1.02 5.55 -24.79
CA ALA A 123 1.10 6.77 -23.99
C ALA A 123 2.36 7.61 -24.32
N GLY A 124 3.18 7.18 -25.30
CA GLY A 124 4.45 7.83 -25.64
C GLY A 124 5.54 7.67 -24.58
N LEU A 125 5.44 6.64 -23.73
CA LEU A 125 6.35 6.42 -22.59
C LEU A 125 7.23 5.19 -22.81
N GLY A 126 8.53 5.34 -22.55
CA GLY A 126 9.47 4.22 -22.46
C GLY A 126 9.28 3.37 -21.19
N PRO A 127 10.18 2.43 -20.91
CA PRO A 127 10.18 1.69 -19.64
C PRO A 127 10.21 2.62 -18.44
N GLY A 128 9.44 2.28 -17.42
CA GLY A 128 9.53 2.92 -16.11
C GLY A 128 10.83 2.53 -15.40
N GLY A 129 11.11 3.19 -14.28
CA GLY A 129 12.15 2.73 -13.35
C GLY A 129 11.60 2.77 -11.92
N ALA A 130 12.37 2.28 -10.96
CA ALA A 130 11.90 1.95 -9.61
C ALA A 130 11.13 3.07 -8.89
N ARG A 131 11.50 4.34 -9.12
CA ARG A 131 10.74 5.48 -8.58
C ARG A 131 9.32 5.50 -9.16
N GLY A 132 8.32 5.28 -8.32
CA GLY A 132 6.92 5.21 -8.74
C GLY A 132 6.58 3.90 -9.46
N ALA A 133 7.26 2.81 -9.12
CA ALA A 133 6.95 1.46 -9.57
C ALA A 133 6.47 0.63 -8.37
N PHE A 134 5.25 0.94 -7.92
CA PHE A 134 4.60 0.19 -6.87
C PHE A 134 3.09 0.21 -7.02
N VAL A 135 2.44 -0.78 -6.42
CA VAL A 135 0.99 -0.87 -6.28
C VAL A 135 0.67 -0.82 -4.80
N THR A 136 -0.37 -0.08 -4.42
CA THR A 136 -0.84 -0.06 -3.03
C THR A 136 -2.30 -0.50 -2.97
N LEU A 137 -2.60 -1.41 -2.06
CA LEU A 137 -3.94 -1.78 -1.65
C LEU A 137 -4.22 -1.16 -0.29
N CYS A 138 -5.15 -0.22 -0.23
CA CYS A 138 -5.75 0.23 1.03
C CYS A 138 -6.91 -0.68 1.40
N VAL A 139 -6.98 -1.11 2.66
CA VAL A 139 -8.02 -1.99 3.21
C VAL A 139 -8.59 -1.34 4.47
N ASN A 140 -9.93 -1.27 4.55
CA ASN A 140 -10.67 -0.62 5.63
C ASN A 140 -10.33 0.88 5.79
N VAL A 141 -9.85 1.52 4.73
CA VAL A 141 -9.35 2.91 4.75
C VAL A 141 -9.35 3.52 3.35
N ARG A 142 -9.61 4.83 3.25
CA ARG A 142 -9.76 5.53 1.97
C ARG A 142 -8.50 6.17 1.44
N ASP A 143 -7.56 6.49 2.32
CA ASP A 143 -6.35 7.23 2.00
C ASP A 143 -5.09 6.43 2.35
N LEU A 144 -3.97 6.85 1.77
CA LEU A 144 -2.67 6.19 1.95
C LEU A 144 -2.05 6.48 3.32
N GLU A 145 -2.51 7.55 3.99
CA GLU A 145 -2.04 7.96 5.31
C GLU A 145 -2.81 7.26 6.44
N LEU A 146 -3.71 6.34 6.11
CA LEU A 146 -4.51 5.57 7.06
C LEU A 146 -5.43 6.42 7.97
N MET A 147 -5.87 7.59 7.51
CA MET A 147 -6.57 8.58 8.34
C MET A 147 -8.11 8.52 8.24
N GLU A 148 -8.65 8.03 7.14
CA GLU A 148 -10.08 7.98 6.84
C GLU A 148 -10.59 6.53 6.77
N PRO A 149 -11.06 5.95 7.89
CA PRO A 149 -11.60 4.59 7.91
C PRO A 149 -12.72 4.36 6.89
N ALA A 150 -12.77 3.15 6.35
CA ALA A 150 -13.81 2.68 5.43
C ALA A 150 -14.12 1.19 5.64
N ASP A 151 -15.15 0.71 4.95
CA ASP A 151 -15.56 -0.70 4.89
C ASP A 151 -15.22 -1.34 3.53
N ASP A 152 -14.40 -0.67 2.72
CA ASP A 152 -13.98 -1.10 1.40
C ASP A 152 -12.46 -1.14 1.22
N CYS A 153 -12.04 -1.62 0.06
CA CYS A 153 -10.67 -1.66 -0.41
C CYS A 153 -10.50 -0.71 -1.59
N THR A 154 -9.35 -0.04 -1.68
CA THR A 154 -8.98 0.77 -2.86
C THR A 154 -7.61 0.35 -3.39
N VAL A 155 -7.51 0.08 -4.69
CA VAL A 155 -6.25 -0.21 -5.38
C VAL A 155 -5.72 1.05 -6.04
N TYR A 156 -4.48 1.41 -5.69
CA TYR A 156 -3.73 2.52 -6.25
C TYR A 156 -2.58 2.00 -7.10
N VAL A 157 -2.41 2.64 -8.26
CA VAL A 157 -1.22 2.50 -9.09
C VAL A 157 -0.34 3.72 -8.85
N HIS A 158 0.92 3.50 -8.52
CA HIS A 158 1.88 4.58 -8.38
C HIS A 158 2.61 4.82 -9.69
N VAL A 159 2.80 6.07 -10.06
CA VAL A 159 3.55 6.50 -11.25
C VAL A 159 4.33 7.76 -10.94
N LYS A 160 5.43 8.02 -11.65
CA LYS A 160 6.12 9.32 -11.54
C LYS A 160 5.20 10.43 -11.99
N GLN A 161 5.25 11.59 -11.33
CA GLN A 161 4.44 12.76 -11.67
C GLN A 161 4.55 13.16 -13.16
N ARG A 162 5.77 13.15 -13.70
CA ARG A 162 6.05 13.45 -15.12
C ARG A 162 5.58 12.37 -16.10
N GLU A 163 5.16 11.22 -15.60
CA GLU A 163 4.66 10.06 -16.35
C GLU A 163 3.19 9.77 -15.96
N ALA A 164 2.42 10.79 -15.57
CA ALA A 164 1.05 10.64 -15.09
C ALA A 164 0.13 9.85 -16.05
N GLU A 165 0.34 9.99 -17.37
CA GLU A 165 -0.36 9.25 -18.43
C GLU A 165 -0.16 7.72 -18.35
N ARG A 166 0.84 7.25 -17.61
CA ARG A 166 1.06 5.83 -17.36
C ARG A 166 -0.05 5.22 -16.52
N ALA A 167 -0.64 5.96 -15.58
CA ALA A 167 -1.67 5.44 -14.69
C ALA A 167 -2.95 4.98 -15.44
N PRO A 168 -3.57 5.80 -16.31
CA PRO A 168 -4.72 5.34 -17.10
C PRO A 168 -4.35 4.23 -18.08
N TRP A 169 -3.12 4.22 -18.62
CA TRP A 169 -2.63 3.12 -19.46
C TRP A 169 -2.54 1.79 -18.68
N LEU A 170 -1.98 1.81 -17.47
CA LEU A 170 -1.87 0.63 -16.59
C LEU A 170 -3.25 0.12 -16.17
N ALA A 171 -4.17 1.02 -15.79
CA ALA A 171 -5.54 0.66 -15.47
C ALA A 171 -6.22 -0.08 -16.65
N ALA A 172 -6.02 0.40 -17.88
CA ALA A 172 -6.58 -0.22 -19.07
C ALA A 172 -6.01 -1.63 -19.34
N GLN A 173 -4.74 -1.90 -19.01
CA GLN A 173 -4.14 -3.24 -19.17
C GLN A 173 -4.84 -4.32 -18.35
N VAL A 174 -5.42 -3.93 -17.20
CA VAL A 174 -6.18 -4.82 -16.32
C VAL A 174 -7.70 -4.67 -16.46
N GLY A 175 -8.16 -4.03 -17.53
CA GLY A 175 -9.60 -3.84 -17.81
C GLY A 175 -10.30 -2.82 -16.91
N LEU A 176 -9.54 -1.97 -16.23
CA LEU A 176 -10.03 -0.94 -15.31
C LEU A 176 -9.85 0.47 -15.89
N ARG A 177 -10.27 1.48 -15.13
CA ARG A 177 -10.10 2.90 -15.44
C ARG A 177 -9.74 3.63 -14.16
N VAL A 178 -9.11 4.79 -14.29
CA VAL A 178 -8.91 5.71 -13.16
C VAL A 178 -10.27 6.16 -12.64
N ILE A 179 -10.46 6.13 -11.32
CA ILE A 179 -11.74 6.44 -10.65
C ILE A 179 -11.69 7.70 -9.76
N GLY A 180 -10.56 8.39 -9.73
CA GLY A 180 -10.37 9.60 -8.93
C GLY A 180 -9.03 10.28 -9.24
N ASP A 181 -8.82 11.44 -8.65
CA ASP A 181 -7.58 12.19 -8.83
C ASP A 181 -6.39 11.46 -8.19
N GLY A 182 -5.20 11.71 -8.76
CA GLY A 182 -3.97 11.23 -8.17
C GLY A 182 -3.66 11.98 -6.88
N VAL A 183 -3.29 11.26 -5.83
CA VAL A 183 -2.79 11.84 -4.58
C VAL A 183 -1.28 11.70 -4.51
N GLU A 184 -0.64 12.63 -3.82
CA GLU A 184 0.77 12.54 -3.51
C GLU A 184 1.01 11.32 -2.62
N ALA A 185 1.91 10.42 -3.01
CA ALA A 185 2.17 9.23 -2.22
C ALA A 185 3.04 9.59 -1.00
N PRO A 186 2.73 9.08 0.21
CA PRO A 186 3.65 9.15 1.34
C PRO A 186 4.98 8.46 1.01
N TYR A 187 6.05 8.92 1.66
CA TYR A 187 7.44 8.46 1.45
C TYR A 187 7.66 6.98 1.76
#